data_AF-A0A835DZT7-F1
#
_entry.id   AF-A0A835DZT7-F1
#
_cell.length_a   1.000
_cell.length_b   1.000
_cell.length_c   1.000
_cell.angle_alpha   90.00
_cell.angle_beta   90.00
_cell.angle_gamma   90.00
#
_symmetry.space_group_name_H-M   'P 1'
#
loop_
_entity.id
_entity.type
_entity.pdbx_description
1 polymer ?
#
loop_
_entity_poly.entity_id
_entity_poly.type
_entity_poly.pdbx_seq_one_letter_code
_entity_poly.pdbx_strand_id
1 'polypeptide(L)'
;MPCWSSSEEAMTVGEAIKQDGISRSGLWARAVLWPVFILAMALGLICTLYIADTSWMEQKPWRAFAMVSWAPYLMLAFMIVDYMDLCLPLAPIAARCGLIFILGVGGSAFVLASVFVTGFGHTSAIIVLACTLTVALAGLVALWIWVDRMYRTVDS
;
A
#
# COMPACT_ATOMS: atom_id res chain seq x y z
N MET A 1 3.76 18.27 8.47
CA MET A 1 4.22 19.57 7.94
C MET A 1 3.92 19.58 6.45
N PRO A 2 3.23 20.58 5.89
CA PRO A 2 2.93 20.62 4.47
C PRO A 2 4.19 21.02 3.67
N CYS A 3 4.61 20.17 2.74
CA CYS A 3 5.78 20.32 1.85
C CYS A 3 5.51 21.30 0.71
N TRP A 4 5.54 22.61 0.98
CA TRP A 4 5.43 23.65 -0.05
C TRP A 4 6.60 24.62 0.07
N SER A 5 7.84 24.11 0.11
CA SER A 5 9.03 24.93 -0.10
C SER A 5 9.53 24.74 -1.53
N SER A 6 9.74 25.85 -2.24
CA SER A 6 10.15 25.90 -3.66
C SER A 6 11.47 25.19 -3.99
N SER A 7 12.23 24.76 -2.97
CA SER A 7 13.42 23.92 -3.12
C SER A 7 13.13 22.42 -3.26
N GLU A 8 11.98 21.94 -2.78
CA GLU A 8 11.59 20.51 -2.86
C GLU A 8 11.02 20.13 -4.23
N GLU A 9 10.53 21.10 -5.02
CA GLU A 9 9.99 20.86 -6.36
C GLU A 9 11.08 20.45 -7.38
N ALA A 10 12.33 20.88 -7.16
CA ALA A 10 13.48 20.51 -8.00
C ALA A 10 14.28 19.34 -7.43
N MET A 11 13.98 18.90 -6.20
CA MET A 11 14.77 17.87 -5.53
C MET A 11 14.29 16.48 -5.95
N THR A 12 15.25 15.67 -6.37
CA THR A 12 15.01 14.28 -6.79
C THR A 12 14.99 13.34 -5.58
N VAL A 13 14.29 12.22 -5.69
CA VAL A 13 14.19 11.22 -4.61
C VAL A 13 15.58 10.75 -4.14
N GLY A 14 16.53 10.62 -5.05
CA GLY A 14 17.91 10.26 -4.74
C GLY A 14 18.66 11.32 -3.93
N GLU A 15 18.39 12.60 -4.16
CA GLU A 15 18.98 13.70 -3.37
C GLU A 15 18.44 13.74 -1.95
N ALA A 16 17.12 13.53 -1.77
CA ALA A 16 16.53 13.43 -0.44
C ALA A 16 17.03 12.21 0.34
N ILE A 17 17.11 11.03 -0.27
CA ILE A 17 17.64 9.83 0.38
C ILE A 17 19.10 10.03 0.81
N LYS A 18 19.88 10.75 0.00
CA LYS A 18 21.27 11.09 0.30
C LYS A 18 21.37 12.10 1.45
N GLN A 19 20.45 13.06 1.55
CA GLN A 19 20.37 13.98 2.69
C GLN A 19 19.95 13.28 3.99
N ASP A 20 19.00 12.35 3.91
CA ASP A 20 18.55 11.56 5.06
C ASP A 20 19.59 10.53 5.53
N GLY A 21 20.68 10.35 4.77
CA GLY A 21 21.76 9.42 5.10
C GLY A 21 21.33 7.95 5.11
N ILE A 22 20.20 7.62 4.47
CA ILE A 22 19.64 6.28 4.49
C ILE A 22 20.49 5.37 3.61
N SER A 23 21.06 4.32 4.21
CA SER A 23 21.81 3.32 3.47
C SER A 23 20.89 2.53 2.56
N ARG A 24 21.42 2.15 1.39
CA ARG A 24 20.70 1.29 0.42
C ARG A 24 20.22 -0.02 1.06
N SER A 25 20.98 -0.59 1.99
CA SER A 25 20.56 -1.75 2.78
C SER A 25 19.37 -1.46 3.71
N GLY A 26 19.29 -0.25 4.29
CA GLY A 26 18.14 0.20 5.06
C GLY A 26 16.85 0.29 4.23
N LEU A 27 16.95 0.75 2.99
CA LEU A 27 15.81 0.76 2.06
C LEU A 27 15.34 -0.65 1.68
N TRP A 28 16.25 -1.58 1.42
CA TRP A 28 15.90 -2.98 1.18
C TRP A 28 15.28 -3.65 2.41
N ALA A 29 15.84 -3.42 3.60
CA ALA A 29 15.28 -3.93 4.84
C ALA A 29 13.85 -3.41 5.05
N ARG A 30 13.62 -2.12 4.78
CA ARG A 30 12.28 -1.50 4.81
C ARG A 30 11.32 -2.15 3.82
N ALA A 31 11.75 -2.35 2.58
CA ALA A 31 10.95 -2.97 1.52
C ALA A 31 10.51 -4.40 1.84
N VAL A 32 11.31 -5.15 2.60
CA VAL A 32 10.94 -6.50 3.07
C VAL A 32 10.13 -6.45 4.35
N LEU A 33 10.46 -5.53 5.27
CA LEU A 33 9.83 -5.44 6.58
C LEU A 33 8.37 -5.00 6.49
N TRP A 34 8.03 -4.04 5.61
CA TRP A 34 6.65 -3.56 5.46
C TRP A 34 5.65 -4.65 5.04
N PRO A 35 5.90 -5.42 3.97
CA PRO A 35 5.02 -6.54 3.60
C PRO A 35 4.88 -7.57 4.72
N VAL A 36 5.99 -7.94 5.37
CA VAL A 36 5.97 -8.92 6.46
C VAL A 36 5.13 -8.40 7.64
N PHE A 37 5.30 -7.14 8.00
CA PHE A 37 4.53 -6.51 9.07
C PHE A 37 3.03 -6.46 8.75
N ILE A 38 2.67 -6.09 7.52
CA ILE A 38 1.28 -6.06 7.05
C ILE A 38 0.66 -7.47 7.08
N LEU A 39 1.41 -8.49 6.63
CA LEU A 39 0.97 -9.88 6.68
C LEU A 39 0.75 -10.34 8.13
N ALA A 40 1.70 -10.03 9.01
CA ALA A 40 1.63 -10.37 10.43
C ALA A 40 0.43 -9.69 11.11
N MET A 41 0.16 -8.43 10.78
CA MET A 41 -1.03 -7.69 11.27
C MET A 41 -2.33 -8.33 10.78
N ALA A 42 -2.41 -8.68 9.49
CA ALA A 42 -3.56 -9.34 8.91
C ALA A 42 -3.84 -10.71 9.56
N LEU A 43 -2.80 -11.54 9.69
CA LEU A 43 -2.90 -12.85 10.35
C LEU A 43 -3.22 -12.71 11.84
N GLY A 44 -2.59 -11.74 12.51
CA GLY A 44 -2.85 -11.42 13.91
C GLY A 44 -4.33 -11.07 14.14
N LEU A 45 -4.91 -10.22 13.27
CA LEU A 45 -6.33 -9.87 13.33
C LEU A 45 -7.25 -11.07 13.09
N ILE A 46 -6.93 -11.94 12.13
CA ILE A 46 -7.69 -13.19 11.93
C ILE A 46 -7.63 -14.05 13.19
N CYS A 47 -6.43 -14.28 13.73
CA CYS A 47 -6.22 -15.13 14.89
C CYS A 47 -6.92 -14.59 16.14
N THR A 48 -6.84 -13.28 16.39
CA THR A 48 -7.53 -12.67 17.56
C THR A 48 -9.04 -12.76 17.42
N LEU A 49 -9.60 -12.52 16.24
CA LEU A 49 -11.03 -12.69 15.99
C LEU A 49 -11.46 -14.15 16.13
N TYR A 50 -10.65 -15.09 15.63
CA TYR A 50 -10.93 -16.52 15.76
C TYR A 50 -10.92 -16.99 17.21
N ILE A 51 -9.96 -16.53 18.02
CA ILE A 51 -9.88 -16.87 19.45
C ILE A 51 -11.02 -16.21 20.24
N ALA A 52 -11.39 -14.98 19.89
CA ALA A 52 -12.42 -14.23 20.59
C ALA A 52 -13.83 -14.78 20.32
N ASP A 53 -14.12 -15.20 19.08
CA ASP A 53 -15.42 -15.73 18.70
C ASP A 53 -15.29 -16.73 17.54
N THR A 54 -15.10 -18.00 17.88
CA THR A 54 -15.03 -19.10 16.89
C THR A 54 -16.31 -19.21 16.07
N SER A 55 -17.47 -18.95 16.69
CA SER A 55 -18.78 -19.04 16.04
C SER A 55 -18.96 -18.00 14.93
N TRP A 56 -18.30 -16.85 15.08
CA TRP A 56 -18.36 -15.75 14.11
C TRP A 56 -17.70 -16.09 12.77
N MET A 57 -16.61 -16.87 12.80
CA MET A 57 -15.94 -17.41 11.60
C MET A 57 -16.67 -18.62 11.03
N GLU A 58 -17.17 -19.53 11.88
CA GLU A 58 -17.88 -20.73 11.44
C GLU A 58 -19.17 -20.42 10.69
N GLN A 59 -19.89 -19.37 11.10
CA GLN A 59 -21.12 -18.97 10.42
C GLN A 59 -20.87 -18.42 9.00
N LYS A 60 -19.77 -17.70 8.79
CA LYS A 60 -19.49 -16.96 7.54
C LYS A 60 -17.98 -16.88 7.27
N PRO A 61 -17.35 -17.89 6.65
CA PRO A 61 -15.91 -17.94 6.42
C PRO A 61 -15.39 -16.80 5.53
N TRP A 62 -16.26 -16.20 4.72
CA TRP A 62 -15.92 -15.04 3.88
C TRP A 62 -15.56 -13.78 4.68
N ARG A 63 -15.96 -13.67 5.95
CA ARG A 63 -15.66 -12.51 6.81
C ARG A 63 -14.17 -12.34 7.04
N ALA A 64 -13.43 -13.46 7.16
CA ALA A 64 -11.98 -13.44 7.25
C ALA A 64 -11.34 -12.82 6.01
N PHE A 65 -11.81 -13.21 4.82
CA PHE A 65 -11.34 -12.66 3.55
C PHE A 65 -11.65 -11.19 3.40
N ALA A 66 -12.87 -10.76 3.77
CA ALA A 66 -13.25 -9.35 3.74
C ALA A 66 -12.40 -8.52 4.70
N MET A 67 -12.16 -9.01 5.93
CA MET A 67 -11.41 -8.30 6.95
C MET A 67 -9.93 -8.10 6.59
N VAL A 68 -9.38 -8.93 5.70
CA VAL A 68 -7.96 -8.90 5.32
C VAL A 68 -7.75 -8.35 3.91
N SER A 69 -8.83 -7.98 3.22
CA SER A 69 -8.78 -7.54 1.82
C SER A 69 -7.95 -6.27 1.60
N TRP A 70 -7.72 -5.47 2.65
CA TRP A 70 -6.88 -4.27 2.61
C TRP A 70 -5.37 -4.59 2.56
N ALA A 71 -4.95 -5.75 3.06
CA ALA A 71 -3.55 -6.14 3.13
C ALA A 71 -2.83 -6.16 1.77
N PRO A 72 -3.36 -6.81 0.70
CA PRO A 72 -2.69 -6.82 -0.60
C PRO A 72 -2.57 -5.42 -1.21
N TYR A 73 -3.56 -4.54 -1.00
CA TYR A 73 -3.51 -3.16 -1.47
C TYR A 73 -2.37 -2.40 -0.78
N LEU A 74 -2.27 -2.46 0.55
CA LEU A 74 -1.20 -1.79 1.29
C LEU A 74 0.18 -2.37 0.95
N MET A 75 0.31 -3.70 0.84
CA MET A 75 1.58 -4.32 0.44
C MET A 75 2.07 -3.79 -0.91
N LEU A 76 1.18 -3.75 -1.91
CA LEU A 76 1.53 -3.27 -3.24
C LEU A 76 1.84 -1.77 -3.23
N ALA A 77 1.07 -0.99 -2.48
CA ALA A 77 1.30 0.44 -2.28
C ALA A 77 2.70 0.73 -1.72
N PHE A 78 3.08 0.06 -0.62
CA PHE A 78 4.42 0.21 -0.03
C PHE A 78 5.53 -0.27 -0.96
N MET A 79 5.32 -1.39 -1.67
CA MET A 79 6.28 -1.85 -2.68
C MET A 79 6.54 -0.81 -3.77
N ILE A 80 5.51 -0.13 -4.27
CA ILE A 80 5.70 0.90 -5.32
C ILE A 80 6.49 2.09 -4.77
N VAL A 81 6.22 2.50 -3.53
CA VAL A 81 6.95 3.60 -2.88
C VAL A 81 8.42 3.22 -2.67
N ASP A 82 8.68 2.04 -2.10
CA ASP A 82 10.06 1.57 -1.89
C ASP A 82 10.76 1.31 -3.24
N TYR A 83 10.03 0.90 -4.29
CA TYR A 83 10.56 0.77 -5.65
C TYR A 83 11.00 2.13 -6.21
N MET A 84 10.19 3.18 -6.05
CA MET A 84 10.59 4.54 -6.45
C MET A 84 11.88 4.96 -5.72
N ASP A 85 11.96 4.68 -4.41
CA ASP A 85 13.12 5.03 -3.59
C ASP A 85 14.40 4.27 -3.99
N LEU A 86 14.26 3.00 -4.37
CA LEU A 86 15.39 2.12 -4.68
C LEU A 86 15.84 2.19 -6.15
N CYS A 87 14.90 2.36 -7.07
CA CYS A 87 15.12 2.17 -8.51
C CYS A 87 14.94 3.45 -9.33
N LEU A 88 14.31 4.49 -8.80
CA LEU A 88 14.09 5.76 -9.52
C LEU A 88 14.67 6.95 -8.74
N PRO A 89 16.00 7.07 -8.66
CA PRO A 89 16.62 8.19 -7.93
C PRO A 89 16.30 9.55 -8.55
N LEU A 90 15.96 9.60 -9.85
CA LEU A 90 15.62 10.83 -10.59
C LEU A 90 14.15 11.21 -10.51
N ALA A 91 13.28 10.39 -9.91
CA ALA A 91 11.88 10.74 -9.76
C ALA A 91 11.73 12.01 -8.89
N PRO A 92 10.80 12.92 -9.23
CA PRO A 92 10.55 14.11 -8.43
C PRO A 92 9.89 13.74 -7.10
N ILE A 93 10.35 14.33 -6.00
CA ILE A 93 9.81 14.09 -4.65
C ILE A 93 8.32 14.42 -4.56
N ALA A 94 7.87 15.45 -5.29
CA ALA A 94 6.45 15.82 -5.33
C ALA A 94 5.57 14.66 -5.84
N ALA A 95 6.01 13.91 -6.86
CA ALA A 95 5.28 12.75 -7.36
C ALA A 95 5.24 11.61 -6.34
N ARG A 96 6.35 11.38 -5.63
CA ARG A 96 6.42 10.42 -4.53
C ARG A 96 5.49 10.78 -3.38
N CYS A 97 5.51 12.03 -2.91
CA CYS A 97 4.64 12.49 -1.83
C CYS A 97 3.16 12.45 -2.23
N GLY A 98 2.84 12.86 -3.46
CA GLY A 98 1.48 12.74 -4.01
C GLY A 98 1.02 11.28 -4.08
N LEU A 99 1.90 10.37 -4.51
CA LEU A 99 1.60 8.95 -4.53
C LEU A 99 1.35 8.40 -3.11
N ILE A 100 2.23 8.69 -2.14
CA ILE A 100 2.04 8.29 -0.74
C ILE A 100 0.70 8.79 -0.20
N PHE A 101 0.33 10.03 -0.50
CA PHE A 101 -0.94 10.60 -0.06
C PHE A 101 -2.13 9.85 -0.66
N ILE A 102 -2.14 9.64 -1.98
CA ILE A 102 -3.22 8.91 -2.68
C ILE A 102 -3.33 7.47 -2.17
N LEU A 103 -2.18 6.80 -2.01
CA LEU A 103 -2.10 5.44 -1.48
C LEU A 103 -2.57 5.36 -0.03
N GLY A 104 -2.25 6.34 0.80
CA GLY A 104 -2.72 6.43 2.18
C GLY A 104 -4.23 6.63 2.28
N VAL A 105 -4.78 7.55 1.48
CA VAL A 105 -6.23 7.77 1.40
C VAL A 105 -6.95 6.53 0.87
N GLY A 106 -6.45 5.91 -0.20
CA GLY A 106 -7.00 4.67 -0.73
C GLY A 106 -6.93 3.52 0.28
N GLY A 107 -5.79 3.37 0.96
CA GLY A 107 -5.57 2.33 1.96
C GLY A 107 -6.51 2.47 3.16
N SER A 108 -6.64 3.68 3.72
CA SER A 108 -7.58 3.96 4.80
C SER A 108 -9.04 3.72 4.39
N ALA A 109 -9.42 4.08 3.17
CA ALA A 109 -10.76 3.80 2.64
C ALA A 109 -11.01 2.28 2.52
N PHE A 110 -10.03 1.50 2.07
CA PHE A 110 -10.13 0.04 2.00
C PHE A 110 -10.22 -0.61 3.38
N VAL A 111 -9.44 -0.13 4.36
CA VAL A 111 -9.55 -0.59 5.76
C VAL A 111 -10.95 -0.30 6.29
N LEU A 112 -11.46 0.91 6.11
CA LEU A 112 -12.80 1.27 6.58
C LEU A 112 -13.89 0.42 5.90
N ALA A 113 -13.80 0.27 4.58
CA ALA A 113 -14.72 -0.58 3.81
C ALA A 113 -14.67 -2.04 4.27
N SER A 114 -13.48 -2.59 4.54
CA SER A 114 -13.33 -3.96 5.05
C SER A 114 -14.04 -4.15 6.40
N VAL A 115 -13.92 -3.20 7.33
CA VAL A 115 -14.60 -3.25 8.63
C VAL A 115 -16.12 -3.18 8.46
N PHE A 116 -16.62 -2.28 7.62
CA PHE A 116 -18.06 -2.16 7.35
C PHE A 116 -18.65 -3.42 6.71
N VAL A 117 -17.98 -3.98 5.68
CA VAL A 117 -18.43 -5.20 5.00
C VAL A 117 -18.39 -6.39 5.95
N THR A 118 -17.40 -6.45 6.84
CA THR A 118 -17.26 -7.56 7.79
C THR A 118 -18.32 -7.47 8.90
N GLY A 119 -18.62 -6.27 9.41
CA GLY A 119 -19.61 -6.05 10.47
C GLY A 119 -21.07 -6.10 10.01
N PHE A 120 -21.38 -5.50 8.86
CA PHE A 120 -22.76 -5.26 8.40
C PHE A 120 -23.08 -5.85 7.02
N GLY A 121 -22.07 -6.38 6.30
CA GLY A 121 -22.21 -6.75 4.91
C GLY A 121 -23.08 -7.99 4.66
N HIS A 122 -23.88 -7.91 3.59
CA HIS A 122 -24.43 -9.07 2.91
C HIS A 122 -23.42 -9.62 1.89
N THR A 123 -23.66 -10.83 1.39
CA THR A 123 -22.77 -11.51 0.42
C THR A 123 -22.47 -10.66 -0.82
N SER A 124 -23.40 -9.81 -1.25
CA SER A 124 -23.21 -8.88 -2.38
C SER A 124 -22.14 -7.81 -2.12
N ALA A 125 -21.99 -7.35 -0.87
CA ALA A 125 -21.02 -6.31 -0.52
C ALA A 125 -19.56 -6.81 -0.65
N ILE A 126 -19.33 -8.10 -0.42
CA ILE A 126 -18.01 -8.74 -0.59
C ILE A 126 -17.62 -8.77 -2.05
N ILE A 127 -18.57 -9.09 -2.93
CA ILE A 127 -18.31 -9.15 -4.38
C ILE A 127 -17.91 -7.75 -4.87
N VAL A 128 -18.63 -6.72 -4.44
CA VAL A 128 -18.27 -5.33 -4.75
C VAL A 128 -16.88 -5.00 -4.20
N LEU A 129 -16.59 -5.35 -2.95
CA LEU A 129 -15.27 -5.12 -2.33
C LEU A 129 -14.15 -5.85 -3.06
N ALA A 130 -14.38 -7.09 -3.48
CA ALA A 130 -13.41 -7.87 -4.24
C ALA A 130 -13.17 -7.26 -5.63
N CYS A 131 -14.24 -6.85 -6.33
CA CYS A 131 -14.14 -6.18 -7.63
C CYS A 131 -13.43 -4.82 -7.52
N THR A 132 -13.73 -4.01 -6.50
CA THR A 132 -13.05 -2.73 -6.32
C THR A 132 -11.58 -2.94 -5.97
N LEU A 133 -11.27 -3.94 -5.15
CA LEU A 133 -9.89 -4.31 -4.83
C LEU A 133 -9.12 -4.77 -6.06
N THR A 134 -9.68 -5.64 -6.91
CA THR A 134 -8.99 -6.11 -8.12
C THR A 134 -8.75 -4.98 -9.12
N VAL A 135 -9.74 -4.10 -9.31
CA VAL A 135 -9.59 -2.89 -10.15
C VAL A 135 -8.52 -1.96 -9.58
N ALA A 136 -8.50 -1.74 -8.27
CA ALA A 136 -7.50 -0.92 -7.62
C ALA A 136 -6.10 -1.51 -7.74
N LEU A 137 -5.93 -2.82 -7.53
CA LEU A 137 -4.66 -3.52 -7.71
C LEU A 137 -4.18 -3.45 -9.16
N ALA A 138 -5.08 -3.66 -10.14
CA ALA A 138 -4.75 -3.51 -11.54
C ALA A 138 -4.31 -2.08 -11.88
N GLY A 139 -4.99 -1.07 -11.33
CA GLY A 139 -4.62 0.34 -11.46
C GLY A 139 -3.26 0.65 -10.85
N LEU A 140 -2.96 0.11 -9.67
CA LEU A 140 -1.65 0.21 -9.00
C LEU A 140 -0.53 -0.40 -9.85
N VAL A 141 -0.74 -1.61 -10.37
CA VAL A 141 0.24 -2.28 -11.24
C VAL A 141 0.43 -1.48 -12.55
N ALA A 142 -0.65 -0.99 -13.15
CA ALA A 142 -0.57 -0.16 -14.34
C ALA A 142 0.19 1.15 -14.07
N LEU A 143 -0.07 1.79 -12.93
CA LEU A 143 0.65 2.98 -12.49
C LEU A 143 2.13 2.67 -12.27
N TRP A 144 2.46 1.56 -11.62
CA TRP A 144 3.84 1.13 -11.45
C TRP A 144 4.54 0.97 -12.80
N ILE A 145 3.96 0.20 -13.72
CA ILE A 145 4.54 -0.01 -15.06
C ILE A 145 4.72 1.32 -15.79
N TRP A 146 3.75 2.23 -15.67
CA TRP A 146 3.84 3.56 -16.29
C TRP A 146 4.99 4.39 -15.69
N VAL A 147 5.13 4.42 -14.37
CA VAL A 147 6.23 5.09 -13.66
C VAL A 147 7.57 4.50 -14.08
N ASP A 148 7.70 3.17 -14.09
CA ASP A 148 8.93 2.50 -14.50
C ASP A 148 9.31 2.91 -15.93
N ARG A 149 8.35 2.89 -16.87
CA ARG A 149 8.60 3.29 -18.25
C ARG A 149 9.02 4.76 -18.37
N MET A 150 8.35 5.67 -17.67
CA MET A 150 8.61 7.11 -17.80
C MET A 150 10.00 7.52 -17.34
N TYR A 151 10.46 6.99 -16.21
CA TYR A 151 11.71 7.44 -15.61
C TYR A 151 12.91 6.57 -15.99
N ARG A 152 12.69 5.29 -16.31
CA ARG A 152 13.79 4.41 -16.76
C ARG A 152 14.25 4.76 -18.18
N THR A 153 13.41 5.38 -19.02
CA THR A 153 13.82 5.90 -20.34
C THR A 153 14.64 7.19 -20.28
N VAL A 154 14.70 7.85 -19.13
CA VAL A 154 15.53 9.05 -18.94
C VAL A 154 17.00 8.67 -18.67
N ASP A 155 17.25 7.42 -18.24
CA ASP A 155 18.57 6.88 -17.91
C ASP A 155 19.30 6.18 -19.09
N SER A 156 18.66 6.06 -20.26
CA SER A 156 19.21 5.42 -21.48
C SER A 156 19.54 6.43 -22.57
#